data_AF-A0A7J2SV38-F1
#
_entry.id   AF-A0A7J2SV38-F1
#
_cell.length_a   1.000
_cell.length_b   1.000
_cell.length_c   1.000
_cell.angle_alpha   90.00
_cell.angle_beta   90.00
_cell.angle_gamma   90.00
#
_symmetry.space_group_name_H-M   'P 1'
#
loop_
_entity.id
_entity.type
_entity.pdbx_description
1 polymer ?
#
loop_
_entity_poly.entity_id
_entity_poly.type
_entity_poly.pdbx_seq_one_letter_code
_entity_poly.pdbx_strand_id
1 'polypeptide(L)' 'MSRSHASMWRWVQRLGPALGSIGADPREVHRIFVDETMVNLGGTPAWIWVAFEPDLHAMLDFHVARAGIR' A
#
# COMPACT_ATOMS: atom_id res chain seq x y z
N MET A 1 21.85 -16.04 5.82
CA MET A 1 22.14 -15.18 4.65
C MET A 1 21.56 -13.80 4.91
N SER A 2 22.40 -12.81 5.21
CA SER A 2 21.95 -11.43 5.40
C SER A 2 21.61 -10.82 4.04
N ARG A 3 20.32 -10.51 3.80
CA ARG A 3 19.95 -9.67 2.66
C ARG A 3 20.35 -8.24 3.02
N SER A 4 21.31 -7.66 2.32
CA SER A 4 21.68 -6.27 2.58
C SER A 4 20.46 -5.36 2.40
N HIS A 5 20.33 -4.34 3.25
CA HIS A 5 19.27 -3.34 3.16
C HIS A 5 19.15 -2.77 1.73
N ALA A 6 20.28 -2.56 1.06
CA ALA A 6 20.35 -2.11 -0.33
C ALA A 6 19.76 -3.11 -1.34
N SER A 7 19.85 -4.43 -1.08
CA SER A 7 19.21 -5.43 -1.92
C SER A 7 17.69 -5.45 -1.72
N MET A 8 17.20 -5.38 -0.47
CA MET A 8 15.75 -5.26 -0.20
C MET A 8 15.16 -3.98 -0.81
N TRP A 9 15.89 -2.87 -0.69
CA TRP A 9 15.48 -1.59 -1.29
C TRP A 9 15.37 -1.65 -2.82
N ARG A 10 16.34 -2.29 -3.50
CA ARG A 10 16.27 -2.52 -4.95
C ARG A 10 15.07 -3.38 -5.36
N TRP A 11 14.72 -4.39 -4.56
CA TRP A 11 13.50 -5.18 -4.78
C TRP A 11 12.23 -4.34 -4.66
N VAL A 12 12.13 -3.51 -3.62
CA VAL A 12 11.00 -2.58 -3.43
C VAL A 12 10.89 -1.61 -4.59
N GLN A 13 11.99 -1.00 -5.05
CA GLN A 13 11.94 -0.08 -6.20
C GLN A 13 11.57 -0.78 -7.52
N ARG A 14 11.97 -2.05 -7.70
CA ARG A 14 11.58 -2.83 -8.88
C ARG A 14 10.10 -3.17 -8.90
N LEU A 15 9.51 -3.44 -7.72
CA LEU A 15 8.12 -3.87 -7.59
C LEU A 15 7.15 -2.72 -7.29
N GLY A 16 7.63 -1.57 -6.82
CA GLY A 16 6.83 -0.39 -6.49
C GLY A 16 5.84 0.06 -7.58
N PRO A 17 6.22 0.09 -8.87
CA PRO A 17 5.29 0.41 -9.95
C PRO A 17 4.15 -0.61 -10.12
N ALA A 18 4.33 -1.84 -9.64
CA ALA A 18 3.32 -2.88 -9.60
C ALA A 18 2.50 -2.88 -8.29
N LEU A 19 2.76 -1.97 -7.35
CA LEU A 19 2.01 -1.87 -6.10
C LEU A 19 0.97 -0.74 -6.12
N GLY A 20 1.08 0.20 -7.08
CA GLY A 20 0.28 1.44 -7.14
C GLY A 20 -1.07 1.34 -7.87
N SER A 21 -1.49 0.16 -8.32
CA SER A 21 -2.84 -0.12 -8.83
C SER A 21 -2.88 -1.55 -9.36
N ILE A 22 -3.10 -2.55 -8.50
CA ILE A 22 -3.12 -3.95 -8.95
C ILE A 22 -4.11 -4.81 -8.16
N GLY A 23 -4.98 -5.50 -8.91
CA GLY A 23 -5.44 -6.83 -8.50
C GLY A 23 -6.80 -7.27 -9.03
N ALA A 24 -7.60 -6.37 -9.58
CA ALA A 24 -8.97 -6.67 -9.95
C ALA A 24 -9.40 -5.92 -11.23
N ASP A 25 -10.16 -6.58 -12.10
CA ASP A 25 -10.99 -5.85 -13.07
C ASP A 25 -12.05 -5.07 -12.27
N PRO A 26 -12.21 -3.75 -12.46
CA PRO A 26 -13.25 -2.99 -11.80
C PRO A 26 -14.68 -3.56 -11.95
N ARG A 27 -14.92 -4.36 -12.99
CA ARG A 27 -16.21 -5.06 -13.20
C ARG A 27 -16.45 -6.23 -12.23
N GLU A 28 -15.38 -6.77 -11.66
CA GLU A 28 -15.42 -7.88 -10.69
C GLU A 28 -15.46 -7.38 -9.25
N VAL A 29 -15.23 -6.09 -9.02
CA VAL A 29 -15.30 -5.48 -7.69
C VAL A 29 -16.76 -5.35 -7.27
N HIS A 30 -17.16 -6.12 -6.26
CA HIS A 30 -18.51 -6.08 -5.70
C HIS A 30 -18.58 -5.37 -4.35
N ARG A 31 -17.46 -5.28 -3.62
CA ARG A 31 -17.40 -4.58 -2.34
C ARG A 31 -16.02 -3.98 -2.09
N ILE A 32 -15.99 -2.81 -1.47
CA ILE A 32 -14.75 -2.14 -1.08
C ILE A 32 -14.73 -1.97 0.43
N PHE A 33 -13.73 -2.54 1.08
CA PHE A 33 -13.38 -2.25 2.47
C PHE A 33 -12.29 -1.19 2.46
N VAL A 34 -12.44 -0.19 3.32
CA VAL A 34 -11.41 0.82 3.53
C VAL A 34 -11.00 0.75 4.98
N ASP A 35 -9.70 0.64 5.22
CA ASP A 35 -9.13 0.72 6.55
C ASP A 35 -8.00 1.75 6.59
N GLU A 36 -7.77 2.32 7.77
CA GLU A 36 -6.74 3.31 8.01
C GLU A 36 -5.78 2.88 9.10
N THR A 37 -4.49 3.12 8.89
CA THR A 37 -3.47 2.87 9.91
C THR A 37 -2.44 3.97 9.93
N MET A 38 -2.08 4.42 11.13
CA MET A 38 -0.99 5.37 11.33
C MET A 38 0.33 4.60 11.43
N VAL A 39 1.30 5.00 10.63
CA VAL A 39 2.67 4.45 10.63
C VAL A 39 3.69 5.54 10.94
N ASN A 40 4.86 5.12 11.41
CA ASN A 40 6.00 6.01 11.57
C ASN A 40 7.04 5.73 10.47
N LEU A 41 7.21 6.67 9.56
CA LEU A 41 8.16 6.62 8.46
C LEU A 41 9.40 7.43 8.83
N GLY A 42 10.40 6.78 9.44
CA GLY A 42 11.68 7.43 9.76
C GLY A 42 11.56 8.66 10.67
N GLY A 43 10.66 8.60 11.66
CA GLY A 43 10.37 9.72 12.57
C GLY A 43 9.24 10.63 12.10
N THR A 44 8.71 10.44 10.89
CA THR A 44 7.55 11.18 10.37
C THR A 44 6.29 10.32 10.48
N PRO A 45 5.30 10.70 11.31
CA PRO A 45 4.02 10.01 11.34
C PRO A 45 3.25 10.25 10.03
N ALA A 46 2.67 9.19 9.48
CA ALA A 46 1.87 9.22 8.26
C ALA A 46 0.65 8.31 8.42
N TRP A 47 -0.47 8.74 7.84
CA TRP A 47 -1.65 7.90 7.66
C TRP A 47 -1.52 7.15 6.34
N ILE A 48 -1.83 5.86 6.38
CA ILE A 48 -2.04 5.04 5.20
C ILE A 48 -3.51 4.60 5.22
N TRP A 49 -4.22 4.86 4.13
CA TRP A 49 -5.52 4.26 3.85
C TRP A 49 -5.32 3.19 2.79
N VAL A 50 -6.00 2.06 2.95
CA VAL A 50 -5.97 0.96 1.99
C VAL A 50 -7.40 0.62 1.60
N ALA A 51 -7.66 0.54 0.30
CA ALA A 51 -8.90 -0.01 -0.25
C ALA A 51 -8.68 -1.47 -0.64
N PHE A 52 -9.54 -2.36 -0.17
CA PHE A 52 -9.40 -3.81 -0.30
C PHE A 52 -10.72 -4.46 -0.73
N GLU A 53 -10.64 -5.37 -1.70
CA GLU A 53 -11.75 -6.25 -2.12
C GLU A 53 -11.53 -7.63 -1.46
N PRO A 54 -12.43 -8.08 -0.56
CA PRO A 54 -12.20 -9.29 0.22
C PRO A 54 -12.41 -10.60 -0.54
N ASP A 55 -13.25 -10.63 -1.56
CA ASP A 55 -13.57 -11.86 -2.30
C ASP A 55 -12.51 -12.16 -3.37
N LEU A 56 -11.93 -11.11 -3.96
CA LEU A 56 -10.82 -11.15 -4.91
C LEU A 56 -9.44 -11.16 -4.21
N HIS A 57 -9.42 -10.95 -2.89
CA HIS A 57 -8.20 -10.76 -2.09
C HIS A 57 -7.24 -9.71 -2.71
N ALA A 58 -7.80 -8.61 -3.21
CA ALA A 58 -7.08 -7.63 -4.00
C ALA A 58 -6.99 -6.28 -3.26
N MET A 59 -5.78 -5.70 -3.20
CA MET A 59 -5.59 -4.31 -2.79
C MET A 59 -5.91 -3.40 -3.98
N LEU A 60 -7.07 -2.77 -3.95
CA LEU A 60 -7.56 -1.96 -5.05
C LEU A 60 -6.75 -0.66 -5.20
N ASP A 61 -6.44 -0.02 -4.09
CA ASP A 61 -5.66 1.22 -4.04
C ASP A 61 -5.15 1.51 -2.63
N PHE A 62 -4.26 2.48 -2.50
CA PHE A 62 -3.86 3.05 -1.22
C PHE A 62 -3.56 4.55 -1.31
N HIS A 63 -3.77 5.26 -0.21
CA HIS A 63 -3.40 6.67 -0.08
C HIS A 63 -2.48 6.86 1.12
N VAL A 64 -1.47 7.72 0.97
CA VAL A 64 -0.55 8.07 2.06
C VAL A 64 -0.54 9.58 2.25
N ALA A 65 -0.79 10.04 3.47
CA ALA A 65 -0.68 11.44 3.84
C ALA A 65 0.15 11.62 5.11
N ARG A 66 0.91 12.71 5.20
CA ARG A 66 1.62 13.07 6.44
C ARG A 66 0.60 13.41 7.52
N ALA A 67 0.79 12.90 8.74
CA ALA A 67 -0.06 13.29 9.85
C ALA A 67 0.20 14.77 10.21
N GLY A 68 -0.84 15.60 10.21
CA GLY A 68 -0.77 16.99 10.66
C GLY A 68 -0.96 18.08 9.59
N ILE A 69 -1.24 17.72 8.34
CA ILE A 69 -1.76 18.69 7.35
C ILE A 69 -3.24 18.36 7.17
N ARG A 70 -4.11 19.26 7.65
CA ARG A 70 -5.57 19.19 7.53
C ARG A 70 -6.02 20.11 6.41
#